data_AF-A0AAJ6E4B0-F1
#
_entry.id   AF-A0AAJ6E4B0-F1
#
_cell.length_a   1.000
_cell.length_b   1.000
_cell.length_c   1.000
_cell.angle_alpha   90.00
_cell.angle_beta   90.00
_cell.angle_gamma   90.00
#
_symmetry.space_group_name_H-M   'P 1'
#
loop_
_entity.id
_entity.type
_entity.pdbx_description
1 polymer ?
#
loop_
_entity_poly.entity_id
_entity_poly.type
_entity_poly.pdbx_seq_one_letter_code
_entity_poly.pdbx_strand_id
1 'polypeptide(L)'
;MNDLHTWLSEQHHGLRTCRTFQQKLETLGRDDPEQRGLCRLLSSLVGSYVEAFDEAPVPVAVADDAYHRLLTLLASIDPKGDASWRLADINRVAESELWQ
;
A
#
# COMPACT_ATOMS: atom_id res chain seq x y z
N MET A 1 2.90 6.58 -8.15
CA MET A 1 3.35 5.35 -7.44
C MET A 1 4.84 5.33 -7.10
N ASN A 2 5.76 5.68 -8.02
CA ASN A 2 7.21 5.77 -7.71
C ASN A 2 7.53 6.65 -6.49
N ASP A 3 6.92 7.84 -6.39
CA ASP A 3 7.17 8.73 -5.25
C ASP A 3 6.67 8.15 -3.91
N LEU A 4 5.61 7.32 -3.96
CA LEU A 4 5.11 6.62 -2.79
C LEU A 4 6.02 5.47 -2.39
N HIS A 5 6.56 4.72 -3.36
CA HIS A 5 7.56 3.68 -3.10
C HIS A 5 8.84 4.28 -2.51
N THR A 6 9.39 5.33 -3.14
CA THR A 6 10.58 6.04 -2.65
C THR A 6 10.36 6.54 -1.22
N TRP A 7 9.26 7.26 -0.98
CA TRP A 7 8.93 7.73 0.36
C TRP A 7 8.83 6.58 1.35
N LEU A 8 8.09 5.52 1.00
CA LEU A 8 7.86 4.39 1.91
C LEU A 8 9.18 3.73 2.27
N SER A 9 10.08 3.51 1.30
CA SER A 9 11.36 2.81 1.49
C SER A 9 12.29 3.46 2.52
N GLU A 10 12.13 4.76 2.76
CA GLU A 10 12.91 5.54 3.73
C GLU A 10 12.28 5.54 5.14
N GLN A 11 11.08 4.98 5.30
CA GLN A 11 10.36 5.02 6.57
C GLN A 11 10.67 3.79 7.44
N HIS A 12 10.45 3.96 8.75
CA HIS A 12 10.39 2.83 9.67
C HIS A 12 9.06 2.06 9.51
N HIS A 13 9.09 0.73 9.64
CA HIS A 13 7.98 -0.20 9.37
C HIS A 13 6.87 -0.24 10.46
N GLY A 14 6.49 0.91 11.02
CA GLY A 14 5.48 1.02 12.08
C GLY A 14 4.05 1.34 11.60
N LEU A 15 3.05 1.14 12.47
CA LEU A 15 1.64 1.47 12.19
C LEU A 15 1.43 2.96 11.87
N ARG A 16 2.23 3.86 12.47
CA ARG A 16 2.20 5.28 12.14
C ARG A 16 2.54 5.53 10.66
N THR A 17 3.52 4.81 10.12
CA THR A 17 3.91 4.88 8.71
C THR A 17 2.75 4.43 7.82
N CYS A 18 2.06 3.35 8.19
CA CYS A 18 0.89 2.85 7.48
C CYS A 18 -0.24 3.91 7.42
N ARG A 19 -0.51 4.59 8.54
CA ARG A 19 -1.51 5.68 8.57
C ARG A 19 -1.11 6.88 7.71
N THR A 20 0.16 7.29 7.75
CA THR A 20 0.68 8.36 6.88
C THR A 20 0.63 7.95 5.40
N PHE A 21 0.88 6.68 5.10
CA PHE A 21 0.76 6.15 3.75
C PHE A 21 -0.68 6.23 3.23
N GLN A 22 -1.69 5.87 4.05
CA GLN A 22 -3.10 6.01 3.68
C GLN A 22 -3.48 7.47 3.38
N GLN A 23 -2.98 8.45 4.14
CA GLN A 23 -3.21 9.88 3.88
C GLN A 23 -2.61 10.32 2.53
N LYS A 24 -1.42 9.81 2.19
CA LYS A 24 -0.77 10.07 0.91
C LYS A 24 -1.54 9.43 -0.26
N LEU A 25 -2.07 8.23 -0.09
CA LEU A 25 -2.94 7.57 -1.07
C LEU A 25 -4.25 8.33 -1.28
N GLU A 26 -4.86 8.84 -0.21
CA GLU A 26 -6.06 9.67 -0.31
C GLU A 26 -5.80 10.93 -1.14
N THR A 27 -4.69 11.62 -0.85
CA THR A 27 -4.26 12.81 -1.61
C THR A 27 -4.02 12.45 -3.07
N LEU A 28 -3.26 11.38 -3.35
CA LEU A 28 -3.00 10.93 -4.72
C LEU A 28 -4.28 10.59 -5.48
N GLY A 29 -5.20 9.83 -4.87
CA GLY A 29 -6.46 9.46 -5.52
C GLY A 29 -7.45 10.63 -5.69
N ARG A 30 -7.25 11.72 -4.94
CA ARG A 30 -7.97 12.98 -5.13
C ARG A 30 -7.43 13.75 -6.34
N ASP A 31 -6.11 13.86 -6.43
CA ASP A 31 -5.41 14.65 -7.44
C ASP A 31 -5.30 13.93 -8.79
N ASP A 32 -5.30 12.60 -8.79
CA ASP A 32 -5.30 11.74 -9.98
C ASP A 32 -6.51 10.77 -9.98
N PRO A 33 -7.62 11.14 -10.62
CA PRO A 33 -8.81 10.30 -10.69
C PRO A 33 -8.60 8.94 -11.36
N GLU A 34 -7.64 8.82 -12.29
CA GLU A 34 -7.35 7.56 -12.98
C GLU A 34 -6.70 6.53 -12.04
N GLN A 35 -5.99 6.99 -11.01
CA GLN A 35 -5.37 6.15 -9.98
C GLN A 35 -6.26 5.92 -8.76
N ARG A 36 -7.44 6.55 -8.67
CA ARG A 36 -8.29 6.52 -7.47
C ARG A 36 -8.70 5.12 -7.03
N GLY A 37 -9.02 4.23 -7.97
CA GLY A 37 -9.38 2.85 -7.68
C GLY A 37 -8.24 2.10 -7.00
N LEU A 38 -7.05 2.18 -7.59
CA LEU A 38 -5.83 1.59 -7.04
C LEU A 38 -5.47 2.17 -5.68
N CYS A 39 -5.57 3.49 -5.50
CA CYS A 39 -5.31 4.14 -4.21
C CYS A 39 -6.26 3.64 -3.11
N ARG A 40 -7.56 3.45 -3.42
CA ARG A 40 -8.52 2.91 -2.46
C ARG A 40 -8.21 1.47 -2.06
N LEU A 41 -7.83 0.63 -3.03
CA LEU A 41 -7.47 -0.76 -2.74
C LEU A 41 -6.22 -0.85 -1.87
N LEU A 42 -5.18 -0.07 -2.19
CA LEU A 42 -3.98 0.01 -1.35
C LEU A 42 -4.30 0.52 0.06
N SER A 43 -5.16 1.53 0.19
CA SER A 43 -5.59 2.03 1.51
C SER A 43 -6.35 0.98 2.30
N SER A 44 -7.18 0.16 1.65
CA SER A 44 -7.91 -0.95 2.28
C SER A 44 -6.96 -2.07 2.72
N LEU A 45 -6.00 -2.44 1.87
CA LEU A 45 -4.98 -3.46 2.17
C LEU A 45 -4.15 -3.08 3.40
N VAL A 46 -3.73 -1.83 3.49
CA VAL A 46 -2.98 -1.32 4.64
C VAL A 46 -3.89 -1.12 5.85
N GLY A 47 -5.15 -0.76 5.62
CA GLY A 47 -6.15 -0.61 6.68
C GLY A 47 -6.42 -1.90 7.45
N SER A 48 -6.60 -3.02 6.74
CA SER A 48 -6.81 -4.31 7.40
C SER A 48 -5.63 -4.75 8.26
N TYR A 49 -4.39 -4.43 7.84
CA TYR A 49 -3.20 -4.63 8.65
C TYR A 49 -3.18 -3.73 9.89
N VAL A 50 -3.50 -2.44 9.74
CA VAL A 50 -3.55 -1.52 10.89
C VAL A 50 -4.61 -1.97 11.90
N GLU A 51 -5.82 -2.31 11.45
CA GLU A 51 -6.93 -2.76 12.30
C GLU A 51 -6.56 -4.03 13.09
N ALA A 52 -5.89 -4.98 12.46
CA ALA A 52 -5.49 -6.24 13.10
C ALA A 52 -4.51 -6.08 14.27
N PHE A 53 -3.70 -5.02 14.24
CA PHE A 53 -2.65 -4.77 15.23
C PHE A 53 -2.83 -3.44 15.98
N ASP A 54 -3.99 -2.79 15.87
CA ASP A 54 -4.25 -1.51 16.56
C ASP A 54 -4.27 -1.68 18.10
N GLU A 55 -4.68 -2.87 18.56
CA GLU A 55 -4.84 -3.20 19.99
C GLU A 55 -3.71 -4.07 20.57
N ALA A 56 -2.78 -4.55 19.74
CA ALA A 56 -1.71 -5.47 20.17
C ALA A 56 -0.37 -5.09 19.52
N PRO A 57 0.76 -5.23 20.25
CA PRO A 57 2.07 -5.00 19.66
C PRO A 57 2.31 -5.96 18.50
N VAL A 58 2.64 -5.41 17.33
CA VAL A 58 3.01 -6.21 16.15
C VAL A 58 4.33 -6.95 16.45
N PRO A 59 4.40 -8.27 16.26
CA PRO A 59 5.67 -8.98 16.27
C PRO A 59 6.61 -8.41 15.20
N VAL A 60 7.87 -8.12 15.55
CA VAL A 60 8.84 -7.48 14.63
C VAL A 60 8.93 -8.21 13.28
N ALA A 61 8.96 -9.55 13.29
CA ALA A 61 9.00 -10.35 12.07
C ALA A 61 7.78 -10.11 11.16
N VAL A 62 6.58 -9.98 11.75
CA VAL A 62 5.35 -9.69 10.99
C VAL A 62 5.38 -8.27 10.42
N ALA A 63 5.91 -7.31 11.19
CA ALA A 63 6.06 -5.93 10.72
C ALA A 63 7.04 -5.82 9.56
N ASP A 64 8.19 -6.50 9.65
CA ASP A 64 9.19 -6.55 8.59
C ASP A 64 8.63 -7.22 7.33
N ASP A 65 7.95 -8.37 7.46
CA ASP A 65 7.38 -9.09 6.32
C ASP A 65 6.27 -8.27 5.63
N ALA A 66 5.35 -7.70 6.39
CA ALA A 66 4.27 -6.85 5.87
C ALA A 66 4.83 -5.63 5.12
N TYR A 67 5.88 -5.01 5.66
CA TYR A 67 6.54 -3.87 5.05
C TYR A 67 7.24 -4.23 3.72
N HIS A 68 7.99 -5.35 3.69
CA HIS A 68 8.63 -5.81 2.46
C HIS A 68 7.61 -6.21 1.38
N ARG A 69 6.50 -6.86 1.76
CA ARG A 69 5.40 -7.17 0.84
C ARG A 69 4.81 -5.89 0.24
N LEU A 70 4.54 -4.88 1.06
CA LEU A 70 4.01 -3.60 0.60
C LEU A 70 4.98 -2.88 -0.35
N LEU A 71 6.28 -2.84 -0.02
CA LEU A 71 7.30 -2.27 -0.91
C LEU A 71 7.35 -3.00 -2.26
N THR A 72 7.38 -4.33 -2.22
CA THR A 72 7.42 -5.16 -3.44
C THR A 72 6.18 -4.92 -4.30
N LEU A 73 5.01 -4.84 -3.68
CA LEU A 73 3.76 -4.57 -4.38
C LEU A 73 3.79 -3.19 -5.06
N LEU A 74 4.23 -2.14 -4.35
CA LEU A 74 4.33 -0.80 -4.90
C LEU A 74 5.36 -0.68 -6.03
N ALA A 75 6.48 -1.39 -5.93
CA ALA A 75 7.50 -1.42 -6.97
C ALA A 75 6.99 -2.10 -8.25
N SER A 76 6.02 -3.01 -8.13
CA SER A 76 5.45 -3.74 -9.27
C SER A 76 4.38 -2.99 -10.05
N ILE A 77 3.88 -1.87 -9.51
CA ILE A 77 2.81 -1.09 -10.12
C ILE A 77 3.38 -0.15 -11.18
N ASP A 78 2.81 -0.20 -12.39
CA ASP A 78 3.13 0.76 -13.45
C ASP A 78 1.98 1.78 -13.63
N PRO A 79 2.09 2.98 -13.06
CA PRO A 79 1.05 4.01 -13.19
C PRO A 79 0.90 4.54 -14.62
N LYS A 80 1.85 4.26 -15.52
CA LYS A 80 1.81 4.68 -16.93
C LYS A 80 1.37 3.56 -17.86
N GLY A 81 1.06 2.38 -17.32
CA GLY A 81 0.53 1.26 -18.09
C GLY A 81 -0.77 1.61 -18.81
N ASP A 82 -1.06 0.88 -19.88
CA ASP A 82 -2.37 0.96 -20.54
C ASP A 82 -3.49 0.42 -19.64
N ALA A 83 -4.73 0.46 -20.13
CA ALA A 83 -5.90 0.01 -19.35
C ALA A 83 -5.80 -1.46 -18.90
N SER A 84 -5.19 -2.35 -19.71
CA SER A 84 -5.01 -3.76 -19.35
C SER A 84 -3.98 -3.92 -18.23
N TRP A 85 -2.87 -3.18 -18.29
CA TRP A 85 -1.88 -3.15 -17.21
C TRP A 85 -2.44 -2.59 -15.92
N ARG A 86 -3.19 -1.49 -15.96
CA ARG A 86 -3.83 -0.90 -14.77
C ARG A 86 -4.83 -1.86 -14.13
N LEU A 87 -5.61 -2.58 -14.94
CA LEU A 87 -6.53 -3.60 -14.43
C LEU A 87 -5.76 -4.75 -13.77
N ALA A 88 -4.65 -5.18 -14.36
CA ALA A 88 -3.79 -6.22 -13.78
C ALA A 88 -3.19 -5.78 -12.43
N ASP A 89 -2.75 -4.53 -12.31
CA ASP A 89 -2.24 -3.98 -11.05
C ASP A 89 -3.34 -3.88 -9.99
N ILE A 90 -4.55 -3.44 -10.37
CA ILE A 90 -5.73 -3.42 -9.49
C ILE A 90 -6.04 -4.82 -8.95
N ASN A 91 -6.08 -5.83 -9.82
CA ASN A 91 -6.35 -7.21 -9.42
C ASN A 91 -5.26 -7.76 -8.51
N ARG A 92 -3.98 -7.48 -8.82
CA ARG A 92 -2.84 -7.88 -7.97
C ARG A 92 -2.96 -7.32 -6.56
N VAL A 93 -3.29 -6.04 -6.42
CA VAL A 93 -3.51 -5.43 -5.10
C VAL A 93 -4.71 -6.05 -4.39
N ALA A 94 -5.81 -6.32 -5.11
CA ALA A 94 -7.02 -6.91 -4.54
C ALA A 94 -6.81 -8.34 -4.00
N GLU A 95 -5.90 -9.11 -4.60
CA GLU A 95 -5.53 -10.47 -4.15
C GLU A 95 -4.42 -10.49 -3.10
N SER A 96 -3.77 -9.35 -2.84
CA SER A 96 -2.65 -9.27 -1.91
C SER A 96 -3.10 -9.23 -0.45
N GLU A 97 -2.26 -9.76 0.43
CA GLU A 97 -2.40 -9.66 1.88
C GLU A 97 -1.05 -9.32 2.51
N LEU A 98 -1.06 -8.39 3.47
CA LEU A 98 0.16 -7.98 4.18
C LEU A 98 0.54 -8.95 5.31
N TRP A 99 -0.43 -9.68 5.85
CA TRP A 99 -0.25 -10.54 7.02
C TRP A 99 -1.29 -11.66 6.99
N GLN A 100 -0.89 -12.86 7.46
CA GLN A 100 -1.73 -14.02 7.77
C GLN A 100 -1.03 -14.88 8.84
#